data_AF-A0A2H0UA91-F1
#
_entry.id   AF-A0A2H0UA91-F1
#
_cell.length_a   1.000
_cell.length_b   1.000
_cell.length_c   1.000
_cell.angle_alpha   90.00
_cell.angle_beta   90.00
_cell.angle_gamma   90.00
#
_symmetry.space_group_name_H-M   'P 1'
#
loop_
_entity.id
_entity.type
_entity.pdbx_description
1 polymer ?
#
loop_
_entity_poly.entity_id
_entity_poly.type
_entity_poly.pdbx_seq_one_letter_code
_entity_poly.pdbx_strand_id
1 'polypeptide(L)'
;MKKAFSFATFALLALPLLASAQAVNNISDAGSLIINIINKVVVPVLFALAFIVFLWGAFNTFILGANSEDVKDKGKNLMLYGLIGFFVMVSIWGLVNVLTGTVTFGNNTGPGDTPSAGVQIGG
;
A
#
# COMPACT_ATOMS: atom_id res chain seq x y z
N MET A 1 17.41 35.18 -19.45
CA MET A 1 17.27 33.75 -19.82
C MET A 1 17.39 32.78 -18.63
N LYS A 2 18.23 33.02 -17.62
CA LYS A 2 18.38 32.12 -16.45
C LYS A 2 17.12 31.95 -15.58
N LYS A 3 16.24 32.95 -15.52
CA LYS A 3 15.00 32.94 -14.73
C LYS A 3 13.87 32.09 -15.33
N ALA A 4 13.85 31.94 -16.65
CA ALA A 4 12.85 31.11 -17.35
C ALA A 4 13.13 29.62 -17.14
N PHE A 5 14.41 29.23 -17.07
CA PHE A 5 14.81 27.87 -16.75
C PHE A 5 14.35 27.49 -15.33
N SER A 6 14.58 28.37 -14.34
CA SER A 6 14.14 28.14 -12.95
C SER A 6 12.62 28.01 -12.79
N PHE A 7 11.83 28.70 -13.62
CA PHE A 7 10.37 28.63 -13.55
C PHE A 7 9.83 27.36 -14.22
N ALA A 8 10.46 26.94 -15.32
CA ALA A 8 10.14 25.68 -15.99
C ALA A 8 10.43 24.46 -15.11
N THR A 9 11.52 24.45 -14.35
CA THR A 9 11.83 23.35 -13.41
C THR A 9 10.83 23.25 -12.27
N PHE A 10 10.35 24.39 -11.75
CA PHE A 10 9.33 24.41 -10.71
C PHE A 10 7.97 23.92 -11.23
N ALA A 11 7.60 24.31 -12.45
CA ALA A 11 6.41 23.78 -13.11
C ALA A 11 6.51 22.26 -13.32
N LEU A 12 7.65 21.76 -13.80
CA LEU A 12 7.91 20.32 -13.98
C LEU A 12 7.85 19.53 -12.66
N LEU A 13 8.30 20.10 -11.54
CA LEU A 13 8.16 19.48 -10.21
C LEU A 13 6.72 19.53 -9.68
N ALA A 14 5.89 20.44 -10.18
CA ALA A 14 4.48 20.56 -9.82
C ALA A 14 3.56 19.67 -10.67
N LEU A 15 4.02 19.17 -11.84
CA LEU A 15 3.24 18.23 -12.67
C LEU A 15 2.78 16.97 -11.89
N PRO A 16 3.63 16.31 -11.09
CA PRO A 16 3.20 15.18 -10.28
C PRO A 16 2.11 15.53 -9.25
N LEU A 17 2.16 16.76 -8.71
CA LEU A 17 1.18 17.26 -7.73
C LEU A 17 -0.16 17.61 -8.40
N LEU A 18 -0.14 18.07 -9.65
CA LEU A 18 -1.33 18.35 -10.44
C LEU A 18 -1.95 17.07 -11.03
N ALA A 19 -1.11 16.10 -11.42
CA ALA A 19 -1.55 14.78 -11.86
C ALA A 19 -2.25 14.00 -10.72
N SER A 20 -1.85 14.22 -9.46
CA SER A 20 -2.54 13.66 -8.29
C SER A 20 -3.78 14.45 -7.84
N ALA A 21 -4.01 15.68 -8.35
CA ALA A 21 -5.18 16.50 -8.03
C ALA A 21 -6.41 16.21 -8.91
N GLN A 22 -6.23 15.65 -10.11
CA GLN A 22 -7.30 15.46 -11.10
C GLN A 22 -8.13 14.16 -10.93
N ALA A 23 -8.05 13.51 -9.77
CA ALA A 23 -8.22 12.06 -9.68
C ALA A 23 -9.53 11.56 -9.03
N VAL A 24 -10.59 12.37 -8.92
CA VAL A 24 -11.87 11.86 -8.39
C VAL A 24 -13.04 12.41 -9.21
N ASN A 25 -13.59 11.59 -10.11
CA ASN A 25 -14.81 11.92 -10.84
C ASN A 25 -16.02 11.17 -10.28
N ASN A 26 -15.80 10.04 -9.59
CA ASN A 26 -16.85 9.21 -9.00
C ASN A 26 -16.41 8.59 -7.65
N ILE A 27 -17.35 8.00 -6.91
CA ILE A 27 -17.09 7.26 -5.66
C ILE A 27 -16.08 6.12 -5.84
N SER A 28 -16.07 5.47 -7.00
CA SER A 28 -15.08 4.43 -7.33
C SER A 28 -13.65 4.98 -7.39
N ASP A 29 -13.48 6.21 -7.88
CA ASP A 29 -12.17 6.86 -7.95
C ASP A 29 -11.69 7.27 -6.56
N ALA A 30 -12.60 7.74 -5.70
CA ALA A 30 -12.31 8.03 -4.30
C ALA A 30 -11.86 6.76 -3.54
N GLY A 31 -12.55 5.62 -3.76
CA GLY A 31 -12.15 4.34 -3.19
C GLY A 31 -10.77 3.89 -3.68
N SER A 32 -10.51 4.03 -4.98
CA SER A 32 -9.22 3.70 -5.59
C SER A 32 -8.08 4.58 -5.07
N LEU A 33 -8.35 5.87 -4.81
CA LEU A 33 -7.38 6.80 -4.22
C LEU A 33 -7.02 6.36 -2.80
N ILE A 34 -8.01 6.02 -1.97
CA ILE A 34 -7.77 5.55 -0.59
C ILE A 34 -6.93 4.26 -0.60
N ILE A 35 -7.31 3.28 -1.42
CA ILE A 35 -6.59 2.01 -1.55
C ILE A 35 -5.15 2.25 -2.01
N ASN A 36 -4.95 3.16 -2.98
CA ASN A 36 -3.61 3.52 -3.45
C ASN A 36 -2.75 4.17 -2.37
N ILE A 37 -3.30 5.07 -1.55
CA ILE A 37 -2.57 5.68 -0.43
C ILE A 37 -2.17 4.60 0.59
N ILE A 38 -3.12 3.73 0.95
CA ILE A 38 -2.85 2.66 1.91
C ILE A 38 -1.72 1.76 1.40
N ASN A 39 -1.82 1.27 0.17
CA ASN A 39 -0.85 0.32 -0.39
C ASN A 39 0.52 0.94 -0.68
N LYS A 40 0.58 2.19 -1.16
CA LYS A 40 1.85 2.82 -1.57
C LYS A 40 2.55 3.58 -0.46
N VAL A 41 1.82 4.02 0.57
CA VAL A 41 2.37 4.87 1.63
C VAL A 41 2.23 4.19 2.98
N VAL A 42 1.01 3.87 3.41
CA VAL A 42 0.75 3.40 4.78
C VAL A 42 1.42 2.05 5.05
N VAL A 43 1.23 1.07 4.16
CA VAL A 43 1.83 -0.26 4.30
C VAL A 43 3.36 -0.19 4.39
N PRO A 44 4.10 0.40 3.43
CA PRO A 44 5.56 0.45 3.51
C PRO A 44 6.08 1.25 4.71
N VAL A 45 5.40 2.33 5.11
CA VAL A 45 5.78 3.11 6.30
C VAL A 45 5.62 2.29 7.58
N LEU A 46 4.49 1.59 7.74
CA LEU A 46 4.27 0.73 8.90
C LEU A 46 5.23 -0.45 8.92
N PHE A 47 5.56 -1.00 7.75
CA PHE A 47 6.57 -2.06 7.63
C PHE A 47 7.95 -1.57 8.07
N ALA A 48 8.35 -0.36 7.64
CA ALA A 48 9.60 0.26 8.05
C ALA A 48 9.63 0.53 9.57
N LEU A 49 8.54 1.05 10.14
CA LEU A 49 8.43 1.27 11.59
C LEU A 49 8.51 -0.04 12.39
N ALA A 50 7.78 -1.08 11.98
CA ALA A 50 7.85 -2.39 12.61
C ALA A 50 9.26 -2.99 12.53
N PHE A 51 9.95 -2.81 11.40
CA PHE A 51 11.32 -3.24 11.21
C PHE A 51 12.29 -2.50 12.14
N ILE A 52 12.16 -1.18 12.27
CA ILE A 52 12.98 -0.39 13.18
C ILE A 52 12.76 -0.80 14.63
N VAL A 53 11.51 -0.99 15.06
CA VAL A 53 11.18 -1.45 16.42
C VAL A 53 11.76 -2.84 16.68
N PHE A 54 11.68 -3.73 15.70
CA PHE A 54 12.27 -5.06 15.80
C PHE A 54 13.80 -5.01 15.93
N LEU A 55 14.49 -4.22 15.10
CA LEU A 55 15.93 -4.03 15.20
C LEU A 55 16.35 -3.37 16.52
N TRP A 56 15.57 -2.41 17.02
CA TRP A 56 15.81 -1.78 18.31
C TRP A 56 15.65 -2.77 19.47
N GLY A 57 14.62 -3.62 19.42
CA GLY A 57 14.43 -4.71 20.36
C GLY A 57 15.60 -5.69 20.34
N ALA A 58 16.08 -6.07 19.15
CA ALA A 58 17.23 -6.95 18.99
C ALA A 58 18.52 -6.31 19.55
N PHE A 59 18.79 -5.06 19.18
CA PHE A 59 19.93 -4.31 19.70
C PHE A 59 19.91 -4.21 21.23
N ASN A 60 18.76 -3.87 21.81
CA ASN A 60 18.61 -3.79 23.26
C ASN A 60 18.77 -5.15 23.96
N THR A 61 18.29 -6.23 23.34
CA THR A 61 18.42 -7.60 23.89
C THR A 61 19.86 -8.10 23.86
N PHE A 62 20.52 -7.99 22.71
CA PHE A 62 21.81 -8.64 22.46
C PHE A 62 23.01 -7.78 22.86
N ILE A 63 22.91 -6.45 22.78
CA ILE A 63 24.04 -5.55 23.08
C ILE A 63 23.94 -5.02 24.50
N LEU A 64 22.81 -4.41 24.86
CA LEU A 64 22.61 -3.80 26.18
C LEU A 64 22.22 -4.84 27.26
N GLY A 65 21.46 -5.87 26.88
CA GLY A 65 21.01 -6.95 27.76
C GLY A 65 22.09 -8.00 28.09
N ALA A 66 23.32 -7.85 27.58
CA ALA A 66 24.39 -8.82 27.81
C ALA A 66 24.78 -8.98 29.30
N ASN A 67 24.61 -7.92 30.10
CA ASN A 67 24.96 -7.90 31.53
C ASN A 67 23.76 -7.76 32.48
N SER A 68 22.52 -7.74 31.96
CA SER A 68 21.31 -7.57 32.79
C SER A 68 20.13 -8.31 32.18
N GLU A 69 19.56 -9.26 32.93
CA GLU A 69 18.41 -10.05 32.49
C GLU A 69 17.14 -9.21 32.29
N ASP A 70 16.93 -8.18 33.11
CA ASP A 70 15.79 -7.27 32.99
C ASP A 70 15.78 -6.51 31.65
N VAL A 71 16.96 -6.09 31.18
CA VAL A 71 17.11 -5.36 29.90
C VAL A 71 16.91 -6.32 28.72
N LYS A 72 17.39 -7.56 28.86
CA LYS A 72 17.20 -8.64 27.88
C LYS A 72 15.72 -8.97 27.71
N ASP A 73 14.96 -9.08 28.79
CA ASP A 73 13.53 -9.38 28.73
C ASP A 73 12.71 -8.21 28.14
N LYS A 74 13.07 -6.96 28.47
CA LYS A 74 12.46 -5.78 27.83
C LYS A 74 12.73 -5.74 26.32
N GLY A 75 13.95 -6.05 25.89
CA GLY A 75 14.32 -6.12 24.48
C GLY A 75 13.56 -7.22 23.73
N LYS A 76 13.43 -8.42 24.33
CA LYS A 76 12.61 -9.52 23.78
C LYS A 76 11.16 -9.11 23.60
N ASN A 77 10.57 -8.43 24.58
CA ASN A 77 9.20 -7.95 24.48
C ASN A 77 9.06 -6.95 23.32
N LEU A 78 10.00 -6.02 23.15
CA LEU A 78 10.02 -5.11 21.99
C LEU A 78 10.13 -5.84 20.64
N MET A 79 10.99 -6.86 20.54
CA MET A 79 11.04 -7.70 19.33
C MET A 79 9.70 -8.39 19.06
N LEU A 80 9.06 -8.91 20.10
CA LEU A 80 7.80 -9.62 20.00
C LEU A 80 6.67 -8.70 19.54
N TYR A 81 6.61 -7.46 20.03
CA TYR A 81 5.67 -6.44 19.52
C TYR A 81 5.93 -6.10 18.04
N GLY A 82 7.19 -5.97 17.64
CA GLY A 82 7.54 -5.79 16.22
C GLY A 82 7.09 -6.97 15.35
N LEU A 83 7.29 -8.20 15.83
CA LEU A 83 6.89 -9.43 15.14
C LEU A 83 5.36 -9.57 15.05
N ILE A 84 4.62 -9.22 16.10
CA ILE A 84 3.15 -9.19 16.06
C ILE A 84 2.68 -8.17 15.03
N GLY A 85 3.31 -6.99 14.97
CA GLY A 85 3.01 -5.98 13.95
C GLY A 85 3.18 -6.54 12.53
N PHE A 86 4.29 -7.23 12.26
CA PHE A 86 4.50 -7.91 10.98
C PHE A 86 3.45 -8.98 10.68
N PHE A 87 3.14 -9.82 11.68
CA PHE A 87 2.15 -10.88 11.52
C PHE A 87 0.78 -10.32 11.15
N VAL A 88 0.33 -9.26 11.81
CA VAL A 88 -0.97 -8.63 11.51
C VAL A 88 -0.99 -8.05 10.08
N MET A 89 0.07 -7.35 9.66
CA MET A 89 0.17 -6.81 8.30
C MET A 89 0.05 -7.91 7.24
N VAL A 90 0.81 -9.00 7.42
CA VAL A 90 0.81 -10.12 6.47
C VAL A 90 -0.52 -10.89 6.52
N SER A 91 -1.11 -11.07 7.69
CA SER A 91 -2.38 -11.76 7.88
C SER A 91 -3.54 -11.05 7.18
N ILE A 92 -3.63 -9.72 7.30
CA ILE A 92 -4.67 -8.92 6.62
C ILE A 92 -4.52 -9.05 5.09
N TRP A 93 -3.30 -8.92 4.56
CA TRP A 93 -3.08 -9.03 3.12
C TRP A 93 -3.26 -10.46 2.59
N GLY A 94 -2.87 -11.46 3.38
CA GLY A 94 -3.13 -12.87 3.09
C GLY A 94 -4.63 -13.16 3.02
N LEU A 95 -5.40 -12.62 3.96
CA LEU A 95 -6.86 -12.74 3.95
C LEU A 95 -7.48 -12.03 2.74
N VAL A 96 -7.06 -10.79 2.44
CA VAL A 96 -7.52 -10.06 1.25
C VAL A 96 -7.26 -10.88 -0.01
N ASN A 97 -6.06 -11.43 -0.17
CA ASN A 97 -5.69 -12.24 -1.34
C ASN A 97 -6.54 -13.52 -1.46
N VAL A 98 -6.83 -14.18 -0.34
CA VAL A 98 -7.72 -15.36 -0.31
C VAL A 98 -9.15 -14.97 -0.70
N LEU A 99 -9.66 -13.86 -0.18
CA LEU A 99 -10.99 -13.37 -0.50
C LEU A 99 -11.11 -12.95 -1.98
N THR A 100 -10.13 -12.22 -2.52
CA THR A 100 -10.16 -11.82 -3.94
C THR A 100 -9.89 -12.98 -4.90
N GLY A 101 -9.12 -13.98 -4.48
CA GLY A 101 -8.73 -15.12 -5.32
C GLY A 101 -9.73 -16.29 -5.29
N THR A 102 -10.44 -16.48 -4.17
CA THR A 102 -11.34 -17.63 -3.97
C THR A 102 -12.81 -17.22 -4.03
N VAL A 103 -13.14 -16.00 -3.60
CA VAL A 103 -14.52 -15.49 -3.65
C VAL A 103 -14.69 -14.73 -4.96
N THR A 104 -15.03 -15.45 -6.02
CA THR A 104 -15.64 -14.83 -7.21
C THR A 104 -17.04 -14.36 -6.80
N PHE A 105 -17.14 -13.13 -6.31
CA PHE A 105 -18.42 -12.42 -6.32
C PHE A 105 -18.78 -12.27 -7.78
N GLY A 106 -19.63 -13.16 -8.30
CA GLY A 106 -19.96 -13.30 -9.72
C GLY A 106 -19.79 -11.97 -10.44
N ASN A 107 -18.67 -11.82 -11.15
CA ASN A 107 -18.49 -10.72 -12.06
C ASN A 107 -19.63 -10.91 -13.06
N ASN A 108 -20.69 -10.14 -12.88
CA ASN A 108 -21.65 -9.89 -13.93
C ASN A 108 -20.88 -9.12 -15.00
N THR A 109 -20.02 -9.81 -15.75
CA THR A 109 -20.07 -9.68 -17.20
C THR A 109 -21.51 -10.04 -17.54
N GLY A 110 -22.40 -9.03 -17.46
CA GLY A 110 -23.70 -9.12 -18.08
C GLY A 110 -23.48 -9.66 -19.50
N PRO A 111 -24.41 -10.47 -20.04
CA PRO A 111 -24.17 -11.25 -21.25
C PRO A 111 -23.40 -10.43 -22.29
N GLY A 112 -22.11 -10.73 -22.42
CA GLY A 112 -21.32 -10.24 -23.54
C GLY A 112 -21.97 -10.86 -24.76
N ASP A 113 -22.41 -10.00 -25.67
CA ASP A 113 -23.16 -10.34 -26.86
C ASP A 113 -24.65 -10.63 -26.60
N THR A 114 -25.44 -9.55 -26.51
CA THR A 114 -26.80 -9.66 -27.04
C THR A 114 -26.65 -10.04 -28.52
N PRO A 115 -27.36 -11.07 -29.03
CA PRO A 115 -27.23 -11.48 -30.41
C PRO A 115 -27.50 -10.29 -31.35
N SER A 116 -26.50 -9.91 -32.14
CA SER A 116 -26.70 -8.96 -33.24
C SER A 116 -27.55 -9.65 -34.30
N ALA A 117 -28.87 -9.49 -34.21
CA ALA A 117 -29.81 -9.80 -35.29
C ALA A 117 -29.78 -8.68 -36.35
N GLY A 118 -28.58 -8.27 -36.77
CA GLY A 118 -28.37 -7.35 -37.87
C GLY A 118 -27.70 -8.09 -39.00
N VAL A 119 -28.42 -8.35 -40.09
CA VAL A 119 -27.84 -8.79 -41.35
C VAL A 119 -26.79 -7.74 -41.75
N GLN A 120 -25.52 -8.14 -41.84
CA GLN A 120 -24.48 -7.33 -42.49
C GLN A 120 -24.74 -7.37 -44.01
N ILE A 121 -25.61 -6.47 -44.48
CA ILE A 121 -25.74 -6.17 -45.91
C ILE A 121 -24.71 -5.09 -46.22
N GLY A 122 -23.68 -5.52 -46.95
CA GLY A 122 -22.56 -4.68 -47.35
C GLY A 122 -22.98 -3.50 -48.24
N GLY A 123 -22.12 -2.48 -48.18
CA GLY A 123 -22.04 -1.34 -49.10
C GLY A 123 -20.63 -0.79 -49.00
#